data_AF-A0A7L0CJM0-F1
#
_entry.id   AF-A0A7L0CJM0-F1
#
_cell.length_a   1.000
_cell.length_b   1.000
_cell.length_c   1.000
_cell.angle_alpha   90.00
_cell.angle_beta   90.00
_cell.angle_gamma   90.00
#
_symmetry.space_group_name_H-M   'P 1'
#
loop_
_entity.id
_entity.type
_entity.pdbx_description
1 polymer ?
#
loop_
_entity_poly.entity_id
_entity_poly.type
_entity_poly.pdbx_seq_one_letter_code
_entity_poly.pdbx_strand_id
1 'polypeptide(L)'
;DLALESNPSDHPRASTIFLSKSQTDVREKRKSNHINHVSPGQLTKKYSSCSTIFIDDSTVSQPNLRSTIKCVTLAIFYHIKNRDSDRSLDIFDEKSHPLTREEVPDDYYKHDPDHKHIYRFVRTLFSAAQLTAECAIVTLVYLERLLTYAEIDICPSNWKRIVLGAILLASKVWDDQAVWNVDYCQILKDITVEDM
;
A
#
# COMPACT_ATOMS: atom_id res chain seq x y z
N ASP A 1 -25.84 25.29 8.16
CA ASP A 1 -24.93 25.44 7.00
C ASP A 1 -23.65 24.65 7.23
N LEU A 2 -23.66 23.38 6.81
CA LEU A 2 -22.47 22.53 6.80
C LEU A 2 -21.57 23.03 5.66
N ALA A 3 -20.38 23.50 6.02
CA ALA A 3 -19.35 23.83 5.03
C ALA A 3 -19.13 22.58 4.16
N LEU A 4 -19.33 22.70 2.85
CA LEU A 4 -18.85 21.70 1.90
C LEU A 4 -17.35 21.56 2.15
N GLU A 5 -16.93 20.45 2.76
CA GLU A 5 -15.52 20.08 2.78
C GLU A 5 -15.05 19.97 1.34
N SER A 6 -14.16 20.89 0.96
CA SER A 6 -13.60 20.95 -0.37
C SER A 6 -12.92 19.62 -0.70
N ASN A 7 -13.37 18.96 -1.77
CA ASN A 7 -12.80 17.68 -2.20
C ASN A 7 -11.32 17.88 -2.58
N PRO A 8 -10.36 17.25 -1.89
CA PRO A 8 -8.93 17.41 -2.18
C PRO A 8 -8.53 17.06 -3.62
N SER A 9 -9.34 16.33 -4.39
CA SER A 9 -9.10 16.14 -5.83
C SER A 9 -9.23 17.41 -6.66
N ASP A 10 -9.90 18.44 -6.14
CA ASP A 10 -10.15 19.71 -6.85
C ASP A 10 -9.06 20.76 -6.55
N HIS A 11 -8.07 20.40 -5.73
CA HIS A 11 -6.98 21.27 -5.31
C HIS A 11 -5.63 20.81 -5.87
N PRO A 12 -5.08 21.47 -6.92
CA PRO A 12 -3.83 21.05 -7.57
C PRO A 12 -2.58 21.18 -6.68
N ARG A 13 -2.70 21.79 -5.50
CA ARG A 13 -1.65 21.91 -4.48
C ARG A 13 -1.82 20.97 -3.29
N ALA A 14 -2.91 20.21 -3.22
CA ALA A 14 -3.07 19.20 -2.18
C ALA A 14 -2.00 18.12 -2.39
N SER A 15 -1.05 18.02 -1.45
CA SER A 15 -0.03 16.97 -1.48
C SER A 15 -0.58 15.71 -0.84
N THR A 16 -0.08 14.55 -1.26
CA THR A 16 -0.53 13.30 -0.66
C THR A 16 0.06 13.08 0.72
N ILE A 17 -0.72 12.48 1.63
CA ILE A 17 -0.23 12.12 2.97
C ILE A 17 0.94 11.14 2.89
N PHE A 18 0.94 10.25 1.88
CA PHE A 18 2.01 9.30 1.55
C PHE A 18 3.34 9.96 1.21
N LEU A 19 3.32 11.10 0.53
CA LEU A 19 4.54 11.82 0.19
C LEU A 19 5.14 12.51 1.42
N SER A 20 4.33 13.05 2.32
CA SER A 20 4.82 13.72 3.53
C SER A 20 5.49 12.75 4.51
N LYS A 21 4.85 11.60 4.78
CA LYS A 21 5.31 10.62 5.78
C LYS A 21 6.49 9.78 5.34
N SER A 22 6.78 9.70 4.04
CA SER A 22 7.96 9.00 3.51
C SER A 22 9.24 9.86 3.51
N GLN A 23 9.14 11.19 3.58
CA GLN A 23 10.30 12.08 3.45
C GLN A 23 11.20 12.14 4.69
N THR A 24 10.65 11.90 5.89
CA THR A 24 11.39 11.92 7.16
C THR A 24 12.51 10.89 7.17
N ASP A 25 12.22 9.65 6.79
CA ASP A 25 13.18 8.53 6.78
C ASP A 25 14.20 8.61 5.61
N VAL A 26 13.80 9.16 4.45
CA VAL A 26 14.73 9.35 3.31
C VAL A 26 15.85 10.34 3.68
N ARG A 27 15.53 11.36 4.49
CA ARG A 27 16.51 12.35 4.95
C ARG A 27 17.53 11.75 5.93
N GLU A 28 17.12 10.79 6.75
CA GLU A 28 18.02 10.05 7.65
C GLU A 28 18.93 9.07 6.90
N LYS A 29 18.37 8.27 5.97
CA LYS A 29 19.17 7.33 5.15
C LYS A 29 20.16 8.01 4.20
N ARG A 30 19.84 9.22 3.71
CA ARG A 30 20.80 10.00 2.90
C ARG A 30 22.01 10.48 3.71
N LYS A 31 21.88 10.68 5.03
CA LYS A 31 23.01 10.99 5.91
C LYS A 31 23.91 9.78 6.19
N SER A 32 23.35 8.57 6.24
CA SER A 32 24.14 7.33 6.49
C SER A 32 24.87 6.81 5.25
N ASN A 33 24.46 7.19 4.04
CA ASN A 33 24.97 6.62 2.78
C ASN A 33 26.22 7.33 2.21
N HIS A 34 26.94 8.12 3.01
CA HIS A 34 28.16 8.77 2.52
C HIS A 34 29.38 7.83 2.39
N ILE A 35 29.22 6.54 2.73
CA ILE A 35 30.25 5.51 2.58
C ILE A 35 29.58 4.26 2.06
N ASN A 36 29.64 3.99 0.75
CA ASN A 36 29.55 2.63 0.23
C ASN A 36 30.44 2.52 -1.01
N HIS A 37 31.57 1.86 -0.79
CA HIS A 37 32.48 1.34 -1.79
C HIS A 37 31.71 0.39 -2.71
N VAL A 38 31.71 0.65 -4.02
CA VAL A 38 31.12 -0.27 -5.02
C VAL A 38 32.12 -1.40 -5.26
N SER A 39 31.73 -2.64 -4.94
CA SER A 39 32.49 -3.84 -5.32
C SER A 39 32.40 -4.06 -6.85
N PRO A 40 33.52 -4.30 -7.55
CA PRO A 40 33.53 -4.45 -8.99
C PRO A 40 33.18 -5.90 -9.36
N GLY A 41 31.92 -6.17 -9.69
CA GLY A 41 31.60 -7.50 -10.19
C GLY A 41 30.13 -7.88 -10.17
N GLN A 42 29.26 -7.08 -10.80
CA GLN A 42 28.05 -7.57 -11.49
C GLN A 42 27.27 -6.39 -12.09
N LEU A 43 26.87 -6.58 -13.36
CA LEU A 43 25.89 -5.84 -14.18
C LEU A 43 26.43 -4.78 -15.15
N THR A 44 26.17 -5.04 -16.43
CA THR A 44 26.08 -4.12 -17.56
C THR A 44 24.97 -3.09 -17.35
N LYS A 45 25.12 -2.24 -16.32
CA LYS A 45 24.19 -1.15 -16.08
C LYS A 45 24.46 -0.06 -17.12
N LYS A 46 23.58 0.10 -18.10
CA LYS A 46 23.65 1.20 -19.07
C LYS A 46 23.18 2.48 -18.35
N TYR A 47 23.87 3.59 -18.61
CA TYR A 47 23.62 4.88 -17.95
C TYR A 47 23.16 5.91 -18.97
N SER A 48 22.13 6.68 -18.64
CA SER A 48 21.68 7.78 -19.49
C SER A 48 22.78 8.85 -19.63
N SER A 49 22.88 9.43 -20.83
CA SER A 49 23.77 10.54 -21.19
C SER A 49 22.94 11.71 -21.74
N CYS A 50 23.58 12.85 -21.99
CA CYS A 50 22.92 14.04 -22.56
C CYS A 50 22.33 13.80 -23.96
N SER A 51 22.78 12.75 -24.68
CA SER A 51 22.33 12.41 -26.04
C SER A 51 21.61 11.05 -26.13
N THR A 52 21.56 10.28 -25.05
CA THR A 52 20.95 8.94 -25.06
C THR A 52 20.34 8.64 -23.71
N ILE A 53 19.02 8.53 -23.67
CA ILE A 53 18.29 8.12 -22.46
C ILE A 53 18.05 6.62 -22.59
N PHE A 54 18.55 5.85 -21.62
CA PHE A 54 18.19 4.44 -21.53
C PHE A 54 16.88 4.34 -20.75
N ILE A 55 15.85 3.91 -21.45
CA ILE A 55 14.54 3.61 -20.89
C ILE A 55 14.51 2.09 -20.65
N ASP A 56 14.26 1.68 -19.41
CA ASP A 56 13.99 0.28 -19.10
C ASP A 56 12.51 -0.04 -19.33
N ASP A 57 12.13 -1.31 -19.25
CA ASP A 57 10.74 -1.77 -19.41
C ASP A 57 9.86 -1.45 -18.17
N SER A 58 10.14 -0.33 -17.49
CA SER A 58 9.41 0.18 -16.31
C SER A 58 8.80 1.57 -16.62
N THR A 59 8.23 1.71 -17.81
CA THR A 59 7.59 2.96 -18.25
C THR A 59 6.14 3.05 -17.79
N VAL A 60 5.50 4.21 -18.00
CA VAL A 60 4.05 4.36 -17.74
C VAL A 60 3.23 3.37 -18.59
N SER A 61 3.64 3.09 -19.83
CA SER A 61 2.97 2.15 -20.72
C SER A 61 3.29 0.68 -20.42
N GLN A 62 4.35 0.42 -19.65
CA GLN A 62 4.77 -0.93 -19.26
C GLN A 62 5.26 -0.89 -17.81
N PRO A 63 4.35 -0.78 -16.84
CA PRO A 63 4.74 -0.62 -15.45
C PRO A 63 5.26 -1.93 -14.87
N ASN A 64 6.31 -1.84 -14.04
CA ASN A 64 6.85 -3.00 -13.34
C ASN A 64 6.05 -3.31 -12.07
N LEU A 65 5.10 -4.26 -12.17
CA LEU A 65 4.23 -4.66 -11.05
C LEU A 65 5.00 -4.98 -9.75
N ARG A 66 6.11 -5.72 -9.84
CA ARG A 66 6.89 -6.10 -8.67
C ARG A 66 7.49 -4.88 -7.96
N SER A 67 7.99 -3.91 -8.70
CA SER A 67 8.50 -2.66 -8.15
C SER A 67 7.35 -1.82 -7.57
N THR A 68 6.21 -1.74 -8.26
CA THR A 68 5.03 -1.01 -7.76
C THR A 68 4.51 -1.56 -6.45
N ILE A 69 4.37 -2.90 -6.32
CA ILE A 69 3.96 -3.54 -5.06
C ILE A 69 4.94 -3.22 -3.94
N LYS A 70 6.26 -3.19 -4.20
CA LYS A 70 7.26 -2.79 -3.20
C LYS A 70 7.06 -1.33 -2.77
N CYS A 71 6.80 -0.43 -3.71
CA CYS A 71 6.55 0.98 -3.40
C CYS A 71 5.28 1.16 -2.56
N VAL A 72 4.18 0.52 -2.93
CA VAL A 72 2.91 0.54 -2.17
C VAL A 72 3.10 -0.04 -0.77
N THR A 73 3.82 -1.16 -0.65
CA THR A 73 4.18 -1.74 0.64
C THR A 73 4.92 -0.74 1.52
N LEU A 74 5.94 -0.07 0.99
CA LEU A 74 6.71 0.91 1.75
C LEU A 74 5.86 2.11 2.14
N ALA A 75 4.95 2.55 1.26
CA ALA A 75 4.02 3.64 1.57
C ALA A 75 3.12 3.28 2.76
N ILE A 76 2.52 2.08 2.76
CA ILE A 76 1.73 1.55 3.88
C ILE A 76 2.60 1.43 5.14
N PHE A 77 3.78 0.83 5.03
CA PHE A 77 4.70 0.64 6.16
C PHE A 77 5.08 1.96 6.83
N TYR A 78 5.47 2.97 6.04
CA TYR A 78 5.83 4.28 6.58
C TYR A 78 4.63 5.04 7.14
N HIS A 79 3.43 4.79 6.61
CA HIS A 79 2.21 5.34 7.21
C HIS A 79 1.91 4.77 8.58
N ILE A 80 2.07 3.46 8.75
CA ILE A 80 1.92 2.82 10.05
C ILE A 80 3.00 3.36 10.99
N LYS A 81 4.27 3.29 10.58
CA LYS A 81 5.41 3.68 11.43
C LYS A 81 5.38 5.16 11.87
N ASN A 82 4.95 6.05 10.98
CA ASN A 82 4.92 7.50 11.20
C ASN A 82 3.48 8.01 11.44
N ARG A 83 2.60 7.17 12.01
CA ARG A 83 1.24 7.57 12.39
C ARG A 83 1.28 8.57 13.55
N ASP A 84 0.33 9.50 13.55
CA ASP A 84 0.25 10.56 14.57
C ASP A 84 -0.56 10.09 15.79
N SER A 85 -1.48 9.15 15.58
CA SER A 85 -2.32 8.52 16.59
C SER A 85 -2.76 7.12 16.13
N ASP A 86 -3.63 6.48 16.90
CA ASP A 86 -4.23 5.17 16.64
C ASP A 86 -5.75 5.27 16.47
N ARG A 87 -6.23 6.34 15.81
CA ARG A 87 -7.67 6.49 15.53
C ARG A 87 -8.12 5.35 14.61
N SER A 88 -9.04 4.53 15.07
CA SER A 88 -9.50 3.35 14.33
C SER A 88 -11.01 3.19 14.41
N LEU A 89 -11.57 2.40 13.49
CA LEU A 89 -12.97 2.00 13.48
C LEU A 89 -13.04 0.49 13.67
N ASP A 90 -14.02 0.04 14.46
CA ASP A 90 -14.20 -1.38 14.82
C ASP A 90 -14.38 -2.29 13.60
N ILE A 91 -15.01 -1.79 12.52
CA ILE A 91 -15.19 -2.52 11.26
C ILE A 91 -13.86 -2.99 10.62
N PHE A 92 -12.76 -2.33 10.98
CA PHE A 92 -11.42 -2.68 10.49
C PHE A 92 -10.58 -3.42 11.52
N ASP A 93 -11.08 -3.64 12.74
CA ASP A 93 -10.31 -4.32 13.77
C ASP A 93 -10.07 -5.79 13.43
N GLU A 94 -8.81 -6.21 13.54
CA GLU A 94 -8.37 -7.55 13.19
C GLU A 94 -8.86 -8.61 14.18
N LYS A 95 -9.11 -8.25 15.45
CA LYS A 95 -9.60 -9.19 16.46
C LYS A 95 -11.11 -9.36 16.35
N SER A 96 -11.87 -8.28 16.15
CA SER A 96 -13.31 -8.32 15.88
C SER A 96 -13.60 -9.06 14.57
N HIS A 97 -12.73 -8.89 13.59
CA HIS A 97 -12.93 -9.42 12.26
C HIS A 97 -11.61 -10.04 11.72
N PRO A 98 -11.25 -11.26 12.10
CA PRO A 98 -10.02 -11.90 11.62
C PRO A 98 -10.09 -12.26 10.13
N LEU A 99 -8.95 -12.23 9.44
CA LEU A 99 -8.82 -12.70 8.04
C LEU A 99 -8.23 -14.11 7.93
N THR A 100 -7.87 -14.71 9.06
CA THR A 100 -7.25 -16.03 9.20
C THR A 100 -7.87 -16.77 10.37
N ARG A 101 -7.84 -18.10 10.35
CA ARG A 101 -8.27 -18.93 11.50
C ARG A 101 -7.35 -18.86 12.72
N GLU A 102 -6.15 -18.34 12.57
CA GLU A 102 -5.22 -18.16 13.69
C GLU A 102 -5.79 -17.14 14.69
N GLU A 103 -5.77 -17.49 15.98
CA GLU A 103 -6.18 -16.56 17.03
C GLU A 103 -5.28 -15.33 17.03
N VAL A 104 -5.91 -14.15 17.01
CA VAL A 104 -5.20 -12.87 17.07
C VAL A 104 -4.65 -12.71 18.51
N PRO A 105 -3.33 -12.57 18.69
CA PRO A 105 -2.73 -12.41 20.01
C PRO A 105 -3.31 -11.21 20.77
N ASP A 106 -3.38 -11.29 22.10
CA ASP A 106 -3.92 -10.18 22.91
C ASP A 106 -3.09 -8.89 22.84
N ASP A 107 -1.84 -8.96 22.38
CA ASP A 107 -0.93 -7.83 22.20
C ASP A 107 -0.73 -7.41 20.73
N TYR A 108 -1.60 -7.87 19.82
CA TYR A 108 -1.53 -7.59 18.37
C TYR A 108 -1.43 -6.09 18.03
N TYR A 109 -2.10 -5.23 18.80
CA TYR A 109 -2.10 -3.79 18.58
C TYR A 109 -0.79 -3.09 19.00
N LYS A 110 0.10 -3.76 19.73
CA LYS A 110 1.33 -3.15 20.27
C LYS A 110 2.49 -3.13 19.29
N HIS A 111 2.49 -4.01 18.29
CA HIS A 111 3.65 -4.27 17.46
C HIS A 111 3.39 -3.96 15.99
N ASP A 112 4.09 -2.96 15.46
CA ASP A 112 3.99 -2.60 14.05
C ASP A 112 4.46 -3.76 13.14
N PRO A 113 3.74 -4.04 12.04
CA PRO A 113 4.13 -5.07 11.10
C PRO A 113 5.41 -4.68 10.34
N ASP A 114 6.30 -5.67 10.15
CA ASP A 114 7.47 -5.47 9.28
C ASP A 114 7.03 -5.30 7.81
N HIS A 115 7.76 -4.50 7.04
CA HIS A 115 7.52 -4.28 5.61
C HIS A 115 7.45 -5.61 4.82
N LYS A 116 8.18 -6.65 5.24
CA LYS A 116 8.12 -7.98 4.61
C LYS A 116 6.77 -8.66 4.81
N HIS A 117 6.13 -8.46 5.96
CA HIS A 117 4.81 -9.02 6.26
C HIS A 117 3.76 -8.34 5.37
N ILE A 118 3.77 -7.00 5.33
CA ILE A 118 2.89 -6.20 4.46
C ILE A 118 3.11 -6.60 2.99
N TYR A 119 4.38 -6.71 2.55
CA TYR A 119 4.71 -7.10 1.17
C TYR A 119 4.14 -8.46 0.82
N ARG A 120 4.27 -9.44 1.73
CA ARG A 120 3.75 -10.79 1.48
C ARG A 120 2.24 -10.76 1.34
N PHE A 121 1.54 -10.04 2.21
CA PHE A 121 0.08 -9.89 2.16
C PHE A 121 -0.37 -9.27 0.82
N VAL A 122 0.15 -8.09 0.46
CA VAL A 122 -0.19 -7.40 -0.79
C VAL A 122 0.18 -8.26 -2.00
N ARG A 123 1.39 -8.85 -2.03
CA ARG A 123 1.83 -9.68 -3.15
C ARG A 123 0.95 -10.92 -3.34
N THR A 124 0.52 -11.57 -2.26
CA THR A 124 -0.36 -12.74 -2.35
C THR A 124 -1.68 -12.37 -3.02
N LEU A 125 -2.31 -11.27 -2.60
CA LEU A 125 -3.56 -10.79 -3.19
C LEU A 125 -3.40 -10.45 -4.67
N PHE A 126 -2.40 -9.63 -5.02
CA PHE A 126 -2.14 -9.24 -6.41
C PHE A 126 -1.80 -10.42 -7.31
N SER A 127 -1.00 -11.36 -6.81
CA SER A 127 -0.61 -12.53 -7.60
C SER A 127 -1.78 -13.50 -7.81
N ALA A 128 -2.64 -13.68 -6.81
CA ALA A 128 -3.73 -14.65 -6.89
C ALA A 128 -4.93 -14.09 -7.66
N ALA A 129 -5.24 -12.81 -7.51
CA ALA A 129 -6.28 -12.11 -8.26
C ALA A 129 -5.78 -11.54 -9.61
N GLN A 130 -4.53 -11.82 -10.00
CA GLN A 130 -3.92 -11.37 -11.26
C GLN A 130 -4.01 -9.85 -11.52
N LEU A 131 -3.89 -9.05 -10.46
CA LEU A 131 -4.06 -7.60 -10.52
C LEU A 131 -2.85 -6.90 -11.13
N THR A 132 -3.11 -5.78 -11.81
CA THR A 132 -2.08 -5.01 -12.53
C THR A 132 -1.41 -3.94 -11.65
N ALA A 133 -0.35 -3.30 -12.18
CA ALA A 133 0.39 -2.29 -11.43
C ALA A 133 -0.43 -1.02 -11.20
N GLU A 134 -1.30 -0.69 -12.15
CA GLU A 134 -2.23 0.43 -12.11
C GLU A 134 -3.25 0.22 -10.98
N CYS A 135 -3.78 -0.99 -10.81
CA CYS A 135 -4.64 -1.35 -9.67
C CYS A 135 -3.93 -1.10 -8.32
N ALA A 136 -2.61 -1.31 -8.24
CA ALA A 136 -1.83 -1.01 -7.03
C ALA A 136 -1.74 0.50 -6.75
N ILE A 137 -1.67 1.34 -7.78
CA ILE A 137 -1.71 2.80 -7.63
C ILE A 137 -3.10 3.24 -7.17
N VAL A 138 -4.17 2.72 -7.78
CA VAL A 138 -5.56 3.02 -7.39
C VAL A 138 -5.83 2.59 -5.94
N THR A 139 -5.29 1.45 -5.51
CA THR A 139 -5.33 1.01 -4.10
C THR A 139 -4.76 2.06 -3.17
N LEU A 140 -3.60 2.65 -3.51
CA LEU A 140 -2.97 3.68 -2.69
C LEU A 140 -3.83 4.96 -2.61
N VAL A 141 -4.49 5.33 -3.71
CA VAL A 141 -5.45 6.45 -3.74
C VAL A 141 -6.64 6.17 -2.82
N TYR A 142 -7.19 4.95 -2.83
CA TYR A 142 -8.30 4.60 -1.94
C TYR A 142 -7.90 4.54 -0.47
N LEU A 143 -6.70 4.05 -0.17
CA LEU A 143 -6.15 4.14 1.18
C LEU A 143 -6.10 5.59 1.64
N GLU A 144 -5.53 6.49 0.84
CA GLU A 144 -5.44 7.91 1.17
C GLU A 144 -6.80 8.55 1.43
N ARG A 145 -7.75 8.31 0.54
CA ARG A 145 -9.11 8.84 0.67
C ARG A 145 -9.80 8.31 1.92
N LEU A 146 -9.65 7.03 2.24
CA LEU A 146 -10.22 6.43 3.45
C LEU A 146 -9.62 7.06 4.71
N LEU A 147 -8.29 7.13 4.80
CA LEU A 147 -7.61 7.69 5.98
C LEU A 147 -7.95 9.18 6.17
N THR A 148 -8.09 9.92 5.08
CA THR A 148 -8.40 11.36 5.13
C THR A 148 -9.86 11.61 5.49
N TYR A 149 -10.82 10.96 4.81
CA TYR A 149 -12.24 11.28 4.97
C TYR A 149 -12.87 10.62 6.18
N ALA A 150 -12.40 9.44 6.58
CA ALA A 150 -12.86 8.80 7.82
C ALA A 150 -12.08 9.29 9.06
N GLU A 151 -11.07 10.14 8.87
CA GLU A 151 -10.18 10.64 9.93
C GLU A 151 -9.57 9.52 10.80
N ILE A 152 -9.25 8.38 10.16
CA ILE A 152 -8.63 7.22 10.81
C ILE A 152 -7.15 7.13 10.46
N ASP A 153 -6.39 6.47 11.33
CA ASP A 153 -5.00 6.14 11.14
C ASP A 153 -4.86 4.64 10.82
N ILE A 154 -3.90 4.32 9.95
CA ILE A 154 -3.52 2.92 9.72
C ILE A 154 -2.55 2.47 10.81
N CYS A 155 -2.92 1.42 11.53
CA CYS A 155 -2.22 0.96 12.73
C CYS A 155 -2.14 -0.59 12.75
N PRO A 156 -1.40 -1.19 13.70
CA PRO A 156 -1.17 -2.63 13.73
C PRO A 156 -2.45 -3.46 13.82
N SER A 157 -3.51 -2.92 14.43
CA SER A 157 -4.77 -3.63 14.62
C SER A 157 -5.71 -3.60 13.41
N ASN A 158 -5.49 -2.72 12.43
CA ASN A 158 -6.48 -2.49 11.35
C ASN A 158 -5.93 -2.59 9.93
N TRP A 159 -4.60 -2.61 9.75
CA TRP A 159 -3.97 -2.45 8.45
C TRP A 159 -4.36 -3.54 7.45
N LYS A 160 -4.56 -4.79 7.89
CA LYS A 160 -4.91 -5.89 6.98
C LYS A 160 -6.28 -5.67 6.35
N ARG A 161 -7.27 -5.27 7.13
CA ARG A 161 -8.64 -5.01 6.65
C ARG A 161 -8.71 -3.78 5.78
N ILE A 162 -8.07 -2.69 6.20
CA ILE A 162 -8.00 -1.46 5.42
C ILE A 162 -7.36 -1.71 4.04
N VAL A 163 -6.24 -2.44 4.00
CA VAL A 163 -5.55 -2.78 2.76
C VAL A 163 -6.36 -3.74 1.89
N LEU A 164 -6.99 -4.76 2.48
CA LEU A 164 -7.88 -5.66 1.74
C LEU A 164 -9.04 -4.89 1.10
N GLY A 165 -9.76 -4.07 1.88
CA GLY A 165 -10.88 -3.29 1.40
C GLY A 165 -10.49 -2.33 0.26
N ALA A 166 -9.35 -1.65 0.39
CA ALA A 166 -8.83 -0.78 -0.67
C ALA A 166 -8.48 -1.55 -1.95
N ILE A 167 -7.90 -2.76 -1.84
CA ILE A 167 -7.60 -3.62 -2.99
C ILE A 167 -8.89 -4.12 -3.66
N LEU A 168 -9.88 -4.56 -2.88
CA LEU A 168 -11.17 -5.03 -3.38
C LEU A 168 -11.93 -3.93 -4.13
N LEU A 169 -11.88 -2.69 -3.64
CA LEU A 169 -12.49 -1.56 -4.31
C LEU A 169 -11.70 -1.17 -5.57
N ALA A 170 -10.37 -1.16 -5.50
CA ALA A 170 -9.51 -0.84 -6.64
C ALA A 170 -9.70 -1.84 -7.79
N SER A 171 -9.75 -3.14 -7.51
CA SER A 171 -9.92 -4.17 -8.54
C SER A 171 -11.28 -4.08 -9.24
N LYS A 172 -12.34 -3.73 -8.51
CA LYS A 172 -13.69 -3.54 -9.09
C LYS A 172 -13.82 -2.30 -9.96
N VAL A 173 -13.03 -1.26 -9.69
CA VAL A 173 -13.13 0.03 -10.38
C VAL A 173 -12.18 0.12 -11.56
N TRP A 174 -10.99 -0.50 -11.43
CA TRP A 174 -9.95 -0.42 -12.44
C TRP A 174 -10.01 -1.54 -13.47
N ASP A 175 -10.42 -2.75 -13.08
CA ASP A 175 -10.44 -3.89 -14.00
C ASP A 175 -11.68 -3.82 -14.92
N ASP A 176 -11.46 -4.02 -16.22
CA ASP A 176 -12.53 -4.11 -17.22
C ASP A 176 -13.28 -5.46 -17.11
N GLN A 177 -12.69 -6.45 -16.44
CA GLN A 177 -13.33 -7.73 -16.13
C GLN A 177 -14.11 -7.66 -14.82
N ALA A 178 -15.27 -8.32 -14.79
CA ALA A 178 -16.07 -8.39 -13.57
C ALA A 178 -15.34 -9.21 -12.50
N VAL A 179 -14.97 -8.57 -11.39
CA VAL A 179 -14.33 -9.21 -10.23
C VAL A 179 -15.36 -9.49 -9.13
N TRP A 180 -15.40 -10.73 -8.63
CA TRP A 180 -16.42 -11.17 -7.66
C TRP A 180 -15.78 -11.39 -6.28
N ASN A 181 -16.49 -11.02 -5.20
CA ASN A 181 -15.99 -11.22 -3.83
C ASN A 181 -15.68 -12.70 -3.52
N VAL A 182 -16.43 -13.63 -4.14
CA VAL A 182 -16.23 -15.07 -3.97
C VAL A 182 -14.84 -15.55 -4.41
N ASP A 183 -14.23 -14.88 -5.38
CA ASP A 183 -12.89 -15.23 -5.85
C ASP A 183 -11.85 -14.90 -4.76
N TYR A 184 -12.06 -13.83 -4.00
CA TYR A 184 -11.21 -13.48 -2.86
C TYR A 184 -11.35 -14.44 -1.68
N CYS A 185 -12.52 -15.04 -1.48
CA CYS A 185 -12.68 -16.13 -0.49
C CYS A 185 -11.86 -17.38 -0.86
N GLN A 186 -11.57 -17.60 -2.15
CA GLN A 186 -10.67 -18.70 -2.55
C GLN A 186 -9.20 -18.41 -2.23
N ILE A 187 -8.82 -17.12 -2.25
CA ILE A 187 -7.48 -16.64 -1.91
C ILE A 187 -7.30 -16.64 -0.39
N LEU A 188 -8.26 -16.09 0.33
CA LEU A 188 -8.33 -16.02 1.78
C LEU A 188 -9.35 -17.06 2.27
N LYS A 189 -8.89 -18.32 2.33
CA LYS A 189 -9.76 -19.51 2.53
C LYS A 189 -10.58 -19.54 3.81
N ASP A 190 -10.27 -18.66 4.75
CA ASP A 190 -10.88 -18.61 6.07
C ASP A 190 -11.99 -17.55 6.20
N ILE A 191 -12.24 -16.77 5.16
CA ILE A 191 -13.27 -15.72 5.14
C ILE A 191 -14.39 -16.01 4.15
N THR A 192 -15.60 -15.65 4.56
CA THR A 192 -16.82 -15.79 3.78
C THR A 192 -17.12 -14.52 2.99
N VAL A 193 -18.12 -14.58 2.10
CA VAL A 193 -18.55 -13.40 1.34
C VAL A 193 -19.19 -12.34 2.25
N GLU A 194 -19.75 -12.73 3.39
CA GLU A 194 -20.33 -11.80 4.38
C GLU A 194 -19.24 -11.02 5.13
N ASP A 195 -18.02 -11.56 5.20
CA ASP A 195 -16.88 -10.91 5.85
C ASP A 195 -16.20 -9.84 4.97
N MET A 196 -16.63 -9.72 3.70
CA MET A 196 -16.02 -8.92 2.60
C MET A 196 -16.74 -7.61 2.31
#